data_AF-A0A2V3A6Z0-F1
#
_entry.id   AF-A0A2V3A6Z0-F1
#
_cell.length_a   1.000
_cell.length_b   1.000
_cell.length_c   1.000
_cell.angle_alpha   90.00
_cell.angle_beta   90.00
_cell.angle_gamma   90.00
#
_symmetry.space_group_name_H-M   'P 1'
#
loop_
_entity.id
_entity.type
_entity.pdbx_description
1 polymer ?
#
loop_
_entity_poly.entity_id
_entity_poly.type
_entity_poly.pdbx_seq_one_letter_code
_entity_poly.pdbx_strand_id
1 'polypeptide(L)'
;MKKVTKAVIPAALALSMIASSTALADPQSKPNGPYIENEQNISLSSYMSNEELYKTLQKLEASSNGKMKLEIAGYSNQSPDGYQTEEDKGEPLYVVKFGDADPNKKSVLITTQIHGNEQIGTEAAIDIIQKLSTNSKEVNEMLDKVSIWIMPRINPEGADNQYEDKWYPTRYTHQTWLPENIDLPEGTKAPWYYNSDGSERAQNNNGRVVYGIPGYDQNRDYNPNLDFRVEDQDKDEVEAFLNDRATNNSNFGGFYVTAEARTVTSVFQELQPDVYVDVHHRGFNTVSDEDNRSVPMQLAAVVADPYTDPFTGQQYEVDEDVLTLGKQVNALAAQTLQRGFSHFGAVQKYPDVNLPGTALGAFALNDAAIMLMEIKGQSQTLGQKQAGMLKETVKAPLYDLFNALADGSIKEVDPAVYDAIPESANRITDPSTRDTEKDF
;
A
#
# COMPACT_ATOMS: atom_id res chain seq x y z
N MET A 1 43.07 15.63 91.78
CA MET A 1 42.63 16.99 91.39
C MET A 1 43.06 17.28 89.96
N LYS A 2 42.08 17.61 89.10
CA LYS A 2 42.11 18.23 87.75
C LYS A 2 43.33 17.97 86.84
N LYS A 3 43.07 17.41 85.65
CA LYS A 3 43.59 17.96 84.37
C LYS A 3 42.58 17.69 83.26
N VAL A 4 42.21 18.77 82.57
CA VAL A 4 41.32 18.84 81.41
C VAL A 4 42.09 18.34 80.18
N THR A 5 41.53 17.41 79.43
CA THR A 5 41.98 17.06 78.08
C THR A 5 40.86 17.40 77.09
N LYS A 6 41.18 18.30 76.17
CA LYS A 6 40.32 18.70 75.04
C LYS A 6 40.15 17.50 74.10
N ALA A 7 38.92 17.04 73.89
CA ALA A 7 38.57 16.12 72.81
C ALA A 7 37.91 16.92 71.69
N VAL A 8 38.52 16.88 70.50
CA VAL A 8 38.00 17.47 69.26
C VAL A 8 37.00 16.49 68.66
N ILE A 9 35.80 16.99 68.36
CA ILE A 9 34.67 16.27 67.76
C ILE A 9 34.91 16.15 66.24
N PRO A 10 34.85 14.97 65.63
CA PRO A 10 34.66 14.84 64.19
C PRO A 10 33.16 14.96 63.86
N ALA A 11 32.81 15.91 63.01
CA ALA A 11 31.47 16.08 62.47
C ALA A 11 31.12 14.90 61.54
N ALA A 12 30.09 14.12 61.91
CA ALA A 12 29.50 13.14 61.01
C ALA A 12 28.49 13.85 60.09
N LEU A 13 28.86 14.02 58.82
CA LEU A 13 27.90 14.36 57.75
C LEU A 13 26.98 13.15 57.55
N ALA A 14 25.70 13.30 57.88
CA ALA A 14 24.65 12.37 57.47
C ALA A 14 24.30 12.65 56.00
N LEU A 15 24.78 11.81 55.09
CA LEU A 15 24.42 11.85 53.67
C LEU A 15 23.03 11.19 53.52
N SER A 16 21.98 12.00 53.40
CA SER A 16 20.65 11.53 53.00
C SER A 16 20.67 11.17 51.51
N MET A 17 20.75 9.88 51.19
CA MET A 17 20.52 9.40 49.82
C MET A 17 19.03 9.53 49.48
N ILE A 18 18.67 10.61 48.78
CA ILE A 18 17.40 10.71 48.07
C ILE A 18 17.56 9.81 46.84
N ALA A 19 16.97 8.62 46.88
CA ALA A 19 16.82 7.78 45.71
C ALA A 19 15.77 8.43 44.80
N SER A 20 16.22 9.27 43.86
CA SER A 20 15.38 9.77 42.78
C SER A 20 15.02 8.58 41.89
N SER A 21 13.83 8.01 42.06
CA SER A 21 13.25 7.11 41.06
C SER A 21 13.01 7.94 39.81
N THR A 22 13.86 7.81 38.80
CA THR A 22 13.59 8.32 37.46
C THR A 22 12.38 7.55 36.95
N ALA A 23 11.19 8.15 36.98
CA ALA A 23 10.03 7.64 36.27
C ALA A 23 10.36 7.70 34.77
N LEU A 24 10.71 6.55 34.19
CA LEU A 24 10.76 6.42 32.74
C LEU A 24 9.31 6.45 32.27
N ALA A 25 8.98 7.38 31.36
CA ALA A 25 7.67 7.38 30.72
C ALA A 25 7.47 6.05 29.96
N ASP A 26 6.27 5.48 30.05
CA ASP A 26 5.93 4.30 29.27
C ASP A 26 6.11 4.58 27.77
N PRO A 27 6.64 3.61 27.00
CA PRO A 27 6.82 3.79 25.57
C PRO A 27 5.46 3.95 24.87
N GLN A 28 5.40 4.85 23.89
CA GLN A 28 4.18 5.13 23.11
C GLN A 28 3.65 3.91 22.37
N SER A 29 4.50 2.92 22.04
CA SER A 29 4.06 1.65 21.48
C SER A 29 4.96 0.47 21.83
N LYS A 30 4.48 -0.77 21.60
CA LYS A 30 5.23 -2.02 21.78
C LYS A 30 5.20 -2.88 20.49
N PRO A 31 6.36 -3.14 19.85
CA PRO A 31 7.64 -2.48 20.09
C PRO A 31 7.54 -0.99 19.76
N ASN A 32 8.36 -0.17 20.41
CA ASN A 32 8.39 1.26 20.15
C ASN A 32 9.26 1.54 18.93
N GLY A 33 8.66 1.95 17.82
CA GLY A 33 9.37 2.12 16.56
C GLY A 33 9.80 0.78 15.92
N PRO A 34 10.87 0.78 15.11
CA PRO A 34 11.88 1.84 14.99
C PRO A 34 11.38 3.08 14.22
N TYR A 35 11.82 4.25 14.65
CA TYR A 35 11.66 5.51 13.93
C TYR A 35 12.97 5.85 13.23
N ILE A 36 12.91 6.66 12.17
CA ILE A 36 14.08 7.18 11.50
C ILE A 36 14.35 8.58 12.06
N GLU A 37 15.56 8.80 12.59
CA GLU A 37 15.98 10.13 13.06
C GLU A 37 16.31 11.05 11.88
N ASN A 38 16.20 12.37 12.05
CA ASN A 38 16.34 13.36 10.95
C ASN A 38 17.66 13.26 10.14
N GLU A 39 18.76 12.84 10.77
CA GLU A 39 20.08 12.69 10.13
C GLU A 39 20.50 11.23 9.93
N GLN A 40 19.61 10.28 10.22
CA GLN A 40 19.90 8.87 10.03
C GLN A 40 19.96 8.54 8.53
N ASN A 41 21.08 7.95 8.09
CA ASN A 41 21.16 7.34 6.76
C ASN A 41 20.15 6.17 6.66
N ILE A 42 19.23 6.28 5.70
CA ILE A 42 18.22 5.27 5.43
C ILE A 42 18.80 4.23 4.49
N SER A 43 18.88 2.98 4.94
CA SER A 43 19.30 1.88 4.08
C SER A 43 18.09 1.25 3.38
N LEU A 44 18.17 1.15 2.06
CA LEU A 44 17.20 0.47 1.19
C LEU A 44 17.82 -0.77 0.52
N SER A 45 19.01 -1.19 0.94
CA SER A 45 19.82 -2.25 0.31
C SER A 45 19.16 -3.63 0.25
N SER A 46 18.11 -3.88 1.03
CA SER A 46 17.35 -5.12 0.97
C SER A 46 16.21 -5.09 -0.04
N TYR A 47 15.96 -3.94 -0.68
CA TYR A 47 14.92 -3.75 -1.67
C TYR A 47 15.51 -3.81 -3.07
N MET A 48 14.74 -4.35 -4.01
CA MET A 48 15.15 -4.45 -5.41
C MET A 48 14.89 -3.14 -6.17
N SER A 49 15.90 -2.66 -6.88
CA SER A 49 15.72 -1.73 -8.01
C SER A 49 14.81 -2.33 -9.10
N ASN A 50 14.39 -1.53 -10.08
CA ASN A 50 13.62 -2.03 -11.24
C ASN A 50 14.42 -3.13 -11.98
N GLU A 51 15.71 -2.88 -12.23
CA GLU A 51 16.58 -3.84 -12.93
C GLU A 51 16.70 -5.18 -12.18
N GLU A 52 16.88 -5.13 -10.85
CA GLU A 52 16.99 -6.33 -10.01
C GLU A 52 15.67 -7.11 -9.95
N LEU A 53 14.54 -6.39 -9.85
CA LEU A 53 13.21 -6.98 -9.86
C LEU A 53 12.97 -7.74 -11.17
N TYR A 54 13.21 -7.11 -12.31
CA TYR A 54 12.94 -7.71 -13.62
C TYR A 54 13.82 -8.94 -13.86
N LYS A 55 15.12 -8.86 -13.54
CA LYS A 55 16.03 -10.01 -13.62
C LYS A 55 15.58 -11.16 -12.73
N THR A 56 15.08 -10.84 -11.53
CA THR A 56 14.56 -11.84 -10.59
C THR A 56 13.33 -12.54 -11.15
N LEU A 57 12.36 -11.79 -11.68
CA LEU A 57 11.16 -12.33 -12.30
C LEU A 57 11.48 -13.24 -13.50
N GLN A 58 12.36 -12.80 -14.40
CA GLN A 58 12.79 -13.60 -15.56
C GLN A 58 13.48 -14.91 -15.13
N LYS A 59 14.31 -14.85 -14.08
CA LYS A 59 14.96 -16.05 -13.53
C LYS A 59 13.95 -17.01 -12.90
N LEU A 60 12.95 -16.49 -12.17
CA LEU A 60 11.89 -17.30 -11.58
C LEU A 60 11.06 -17.98 -12.67
N GLU A 61 10.65 -17.25 -13.70
CA GLU A 61 9.93 -17.81 -14.85
C GLU A 61 10.72 -18.96 -15.50
N ALA A 62 11.99 -18.72 -15.84
CA ALA A 62 12.86 -19.70 -16.48
C ALA A 62 13.07 -20.97 -15.64
N SER A 63 13.01 -20.86 -14.32
CA SER A 63 13.17 -22.00 -13.39
C SER A 63 11.86 -22.67 -12.98
N SER A 64 10.70 -22.08 -13.32
CA SER A 64 9.38 -22.57 -12.94
C SER A 64 8.91 -23.82 -13.72
N ASN A 65 9.64 -24.20 -14.78
CA ASN A 65 9.26 -25.29 -15.70
C ASN A 65 7.87 -25.10 -16.34
N GLY A 66 7.54 -23.86 -16.74
CA GLY A 66 6.29 -23.51 -17.40
C GLY A 66 5.10 -23.30 -16.48
N LYS A 67 5.32 -23.37 -15.16
CA LYS A 67 4.28 -23.11 -14.14
C LYS A 67 3.98 -21.62 -13.97
N MET A 68 5.00 -20.79 -14.08
CA MET A 68 4.92 -19.34 -14.07
C MET A 68 5.00 -18.85 -15.51
N LYS A 69 4.10 -17.95 -15.90
CA LYS A 69 4.24 -17.12 -17.11
C LYS A 69 4.50 -15.68 -16.67
N LEU A 70 5.47 -15.02 -17.30
CA LEU A 70 5.78 -13.62 -17.08
C LEU A 70 5.44 -12.82 -18.34
N GLU A 71 4.55 -11.84 -18.22
CA GLU A 71 4.12 -10.99 -19.32
C GLU A 71 4.37 -9.53 -18.96
N ILE A 72 4.72 -8.72 -19.97
CA ILE A 72 4.68 -7.26 -19.84
C ILE A 72 3.23 -6.85 -20.15
N ALA A 73 2.53 -6.35 -19.13
CA ALA A 73 1.15 -5.91 -19.27
C ALA A 73 1.05 -4.53 -19.93
N GLY A 74 2.06 -3.67 -19.75
CA GLY A 74 2.15 -2.32 -20.28
C GLY A 74 3.44 -1.64 -19.83
N TYR A 75 3.55 -0.34 -20.06
CA TYR A 75 4.70 0.48 -19.65
C TYR A 75 4.21 1.75 -18.93
N SER A 76 5.01 2.33 -18.03
CA SER A 76 4.65 3.58 -17.33
C SER A 76 4.47 4.78 -18.26
N ASN A 77 4.98 4.71 -19.50
CA ASN A 77 4.78 5.75 -20.51
C ASN A 77 3.83 5.33 -21.64
N GLN A 78 3.41 4.06 -21.72
CA GLN A 78 2.59 3.55 -22.81
C GLN A 78 1.62 2.47 -22.32
N SER A 79 0.34 2.79 -22.35
CA SER A 79 -0.73 1.89 -21.98
C SER A 79 -1.19 1.00 -23.16
N PRO A 80 -1.77 -0.19 -22.89
CA PRO A 80 -2.28 -1.10 -23.93
C PRO A 80 -3.31 -0.50 -24.89
N ASP A 81 -4.07 0.50 -24.43
CA ASP A 81 -5.08 1.19 -25.25
C ASP A 81 -4.53 2.28 -26.17
N GLY A 82 -3.20 2.49 -26.14
CA GLY A 82 -2.51 3.46 -26.98
C GLY A 82 -2.24 4.81 -26.33
N TYR A 83 -2.67 5.03 -25.08
CA TYR A 83 -2.27 6.21 -24.31
C TYR A 83 -0.76 6.28 -24.14
N GLN A 84 -0.19 7.46 -24.35
CA GLN A 84 1.24 7.73 -24.25
C GLN A 84 1.48 9.01 -23.46
N THR A 85 2.49 8.98 -22.59
CA THR A 85 3.00 10.18 -21.93
C THR A 85 4.03 10.87 -22.82
N GLU A 86 4.55 12.01 -22.36
CA GLU A 86 5.63 12.76 -23.00
C GLU A 86 6.99 12.06 -22.99
N GLU A 87 7.15 11.01 -22.17
CA GLU A 87 8.42 10.32 -21.98
C GLU A 87 8.72 9.34 -23.12
N ASP A 88 9.93 9.43 -23.69
CA ASP A 88 10.39 8.58 -24.80
C ASP A 88 10.47 7.09 -24.42
N LYS A 89 10.72 6.79 -23.14
CA LYS A 89 10.88 5.43 -22.61
C LYS A 89 10.29 5.33 -21.22
N GLY A 90 9.42 4.35 -21.03
CA GLY A 90 8.89 3.96 -19.73
C GLY A 90 9.42 2.62 -19.26
N GLU A 91 9.09 2.31 -18.02
CA GLU A 91 9.44 1.08 -17.34
C GLU A 91 8.33 0.03 -17.52
N PRO A 92 8.67 -1.26 -17.73
CA PRO A 92 7.67 -2.30 -17.92
C PRO A 92 6.89 -2.60 -16.64
N LEU A 93 5.57 -2.67 -16.76
CA LEU A 93 4.68 -3.22 -15.73
C LEU A 93 4.49 -4.71 -16.02
N TYR A 94 5.00 -5.55 -15.14
CA TYR A 94 4.90 -7.00 -15.27
C TYR A 94 3.64 -7.56 -14.62
N VAL A 95 3.04 -8.57 -15.26
CA VAL A 95 2.08 -9.48 -14.65
C VAL A 95 2.68 -10.89 -14.62
N VAL A 96 2.67 -11.49 -13.44
CA VAL A 96 3.07 -12.87 -13.18
C VAL A 96 1.82 -13.72 -13.11
N LYS A 97 1.74 -14.78 -13.92
CA LYS A 97 0.58 -15.67 -13.96
C LYS A 97 0.91 -17.09 -13.52
N PHE A 98 0.15 -17.59 -12.54
CA PHE A 98 0.07 -18.99 -12.15
C PHE A 98 -1.33 -19.50 -12.48
N GLY A 99 -1.47 -20.14 -13.64
CA GLY A 99 -2.76 -20.54 -14.20
C GLY A 99 -3.40 -19.44 -15.06
N ASP A 100 -4.24 -19.86 -15.99
CA ASP A 100 -5.02 -18.98 -16.88
C ASP A 100 -6.39 -18.66 -16.24
N ALA A 101 -7.13 -17.70 -16.79
CA ALA A 101 -8.51 -17.45 -16.38
C ALA A 101 -9.37 -18.68 -16.74
N ASP A 102 -9.96 -19.30 -15.72
CA ASP A 102 -10.81 -20.48 -15.85
C ASP A 102 -12.07 -20.28 -15.00
N PRO A 103 -13.28 -20.26 -15.59
CA PRO A 103 -14.52 -20.03 -14.84
C PRO A 103 -14.83 -21.13 -13.80
N ASN A 104 -14.10 -22.25 -13.82
CA ASN A 104 -14.23 -23.32 -12.83
C ASN A 104 -13.25 -23.19 -11.65
N LYS A 105 -12.33 -22.22 -11.70
CA LYS A 105 -11.36 -21.95 -10.63
C LYS A 105 -11.69 -20.62 -9.98
N LYS A 106 -11.44 -20.53 -8.68
CA LYS A 106 -11.36 -19.23 -8.03
C LYS A 106 -10.08 -18.52 -8.45
N SER A 107 -10.11 -17.20 -8.54
CA SER A 107 -8.97 -16.42 -8.99
C SER A 107 -8.63 -15.25 -8.07
N VAL A 108 -7.35 -14.90 -8.01
CA VAL A 108 -6.84 -13.77 -7.23
C VAL A 108 -5.90 -12.93 -8.08
N LEU A 109 -6.13 -11.62 -8.13
CA LEU A 109 -5.17 -10.64 -8.65
C LEU A 109 -4.60 -9.83 -7.48
N ILE A 110 -3.28 -9.74 -7.41
CA ILE A 110 -2.56 -9.00 -6.36
C ILE A 110 -1.75 -7.89 -7.01
N THR A 111 -1.93 -6.66 -6.58
CA THR A 111 -1.07 -5.52 -6.93
C THR A 111 -0.27 -5.07 -5.71
N THR A 112 0.95 -4.61 -5.95
CA THR A 112 1.79 -4.02 -4.92
C THR A 112 2.52 -2.80 -5.47
N GLN A 113 2.93 -1.88 -4.59
CA GLN A 113 3.67 -0.66 -4.97
C GLN A 113 2.92 0.19 -6.01
N ILE A 114 1.65 0.49 -5.77
CA ILE A 114 0.96 1.61 -6.44
C ILE A 114 1.55 2.96 -6.01
N HIS A 115 2.04 3.02 -4.78
CA HIS A 115 2.94 4.06 -4.33
C HIS A 115 4.38 3.51 -4.37
N GLY A 116 5.29 4.21 -5.05
CA GLY A 116 6.67 3.73 -5.20
C GLY A 116 7.46 3.65 -3.88
N ASN A 117 7.12 4.47 -2.88
CA ASN A 117 7.75 4.48 -1.55
C ASN A 117 7.30 3.35 -0.59
N GLU A 118 6.62 2.32 -1.12
CA GLU A 118 5.94 1.26 -0.36
C GLU A 118 6.46 -0.16 -0.70
N GLN A 119 7.77 -0.38 -0.54
CA GLN A 119 8.53 -1.51 -1.13
C GLN A 119 8.20 -2.89 -0.57
N ILE A 120 7.78 -3.00 0.69
CA ILE A 120 7.70 -4.32 1.36
C ILE A 120 6.68 -5.24 0.68
N GLY A 121 5.60 -4.69 0.12
CA GLY A 121 4.60 -5.44 -0.63
C GLY A 121 5.22 -6.22 -1.79
N THR A 122 6.05 -5.55 -2.59
CA THR A 122 6.77 -6.17 -3.73
C THR A 122 7.73 -7.25 -3.28
N GLU A 123 8.50 -6.98 -2.22
CA GLU A 123 9.44 -7.98 -1.68
C GLU A 123 8.71 -9.21 -1.12
N ALA A 124 7.52 -9.02 -0.53
CA ALA A 124 6.66 -10.12 -0.11
C ALA A 124 6.08 -10.88 -1.30
N ALA A 125 5.66 -10.17 -2.35
CA ALA A 125 5.18 -10.76 -3.59
C ALA A 125 6.25 -11.65 -4.26
N ILE A 126 7.52 -11.23 -4.26
CA ILE A 126 8.62 -12.05 -4.78
C ILE A 126 8.83 -13.33 -3.99
N ASP A 127 8.75 -13.29 -2.65
CA ASP A 127 8.79 -14.51 -1.83
C ASP A 127 7.63 -15.46 -2.16
N ILE A 128 6.43 -14.91 -2.43
CA ILE A 128 5.24 -15.68 -2.82
C ILE A 128 5.48 -16.33 -4.19
N ILE A 129 5.86 -15.54 -5.19
CA ILE A 129 6.15 -16.02 -6.56
C ILE A 129 7.22 -17.12 -6.52
N GLN A 130 8.25 -16.97 -5.70
CA GLN A 130 9.30 -17.98 -5.57
C GLN A 130 8.76 -19.31 -5.03
N LYS A 131 7.91 -19.28 -4.00
CA LYS A 131 7.32 -20.50 -3.42
C LYS A 131 6.28 -21.11 -4.36
N LEU A 132 5.44 -20.32 -5.02
CA LEU A 132 4.50 -20.78 -6.07
C LEU A 132 5.22 -21.36 -7.29
N SER A 133 6.45 -20.92 -7.59
CA SER A 133 7.26 -21.50 -8.67
C SER A 133 7.84 -22.89 -8.33
N THR A 134 7.71 -23.37 -7.09
CA THR A 134 8.25 -24.68 -6.69
C THR A 134 7.39 -25.84 -7.18
N ASN A 135 8.00 -27.01 -7.40
CA ASN A 135 7.30 -28.25 -7.76
C ASN A 135 6.84 -29.06 -6.53
N SER A 136 6.45 -28.39 -5.44
CA SER A 136 5.92 -29.08 -4.27
C SER A 136 4.52 -29.64 -4.56
N LYS A 137 4.16 -30.75 -3.90
CA LYS A 137 2.82 -31.33 -4.00
C LYS A 137 1.74 -30.33 -3.60
N GLU A 138 1.94 -29.65 -2.47
CA GLU A 138 1.06 -28.60 -1.95
C GLU A 138 0.77 -27.50 -3.00
N VAL A 139 1.80 -26.96 -3.65
CA VAL A 139 1.63 -25.89 -4.63
C VAL A 139 0.93 -26.38 -5.89
N ASN A 140 1.24 -27.59 -6.36
CA ASN A 140 0.56 -28.16 -7.52
C ASN A 140 -0.94 -28.38 -7.23
N GLU A 141 -1.28 -28.96 -6.08
CA GLU A 141 -2.67 -29.19 -5.67
C GLU A 141 -3.45 -27.87 -5.51
N MET A 142 -2.80 -26.81 -5.02
CA MET A 142 -3.37 -25.45 -4.93
C MET A 142 -3.64 -24.86 -6.32
N LEU A 143 -2.64 -24.83 -7.21
CA LEU A 143 -2.74 -24.22 -8.54
C LEU A 143 -3.64 -25.02 -9.50
N ASP A 144 -3.91 -26.29 -9.19
CA ASP A 144 -4.94 -27.09 -9.86
C ASP A 144 -6.37 -26.55 -9.61
N LYS A 145 -6.57 -25.75 -8.55
CA LYS A 145 -7.89 -25.25 -8.10
C LYS A 145 -8.05 -23.73 -8.13
N VAL A 146 -6.94 -22.99 -8.09
CA VAL A 146 -6.95 -21.52 -8.04
C VAL A 146 -5.99 -20.95 -9.08
N SER A 147 -6.39 -19.86 -9.72
CA SER A 147 -5.52 -19.04 -10.56
C SER A 147 -5.01 -17.85 -9.77
N ILE A 148 -3.70 -17.60 -9.77
CA ILE A 148 -3.07 -16.54 -8.98
C ILE A 148 -2.27 -15.65 -9.93
N TRP A 149 -2.59 -14.36 -9.92
CA TRP A 149 -1.94 -13.34 -10.73
C TRP A 149 -1.38 -12.24 -9.84
N ILE A 150 -0.17 -11.79 -10.16
CA ILE A 150 0.55 -10.82 -9.32
C ILE A 150 1.19 -9.78 -10.23
N MET A 151 0.91 -8.51 -9.97
CA MET A 151 1.64 -7.37 -10.55
C MET A 151 2.54 -6.78 -9.46
N PRO A 152 3.84 -7.17 -9.41
CA PRO A 152 4.69 -6.89 -8.25
C PRO A 152 5.09 -5.41 -8.10
N ARG A 153 4.96 -4.59 -9.14
CA ARG A 153 5.29 -3.16 -9.06
C ARG A 153 4.53 -2.45 -10.15
N ILE A 154 3.53 -1.67 -9.75
CA ILE A 154 2.67 -0.95 -10.69
C ILE A 154 2.99 0.56 -10.77
N ASN A 155 3.90 1.06 -9.94
CA ASN A 155 4.53 2.38 -10.08
C ASN A 155 6.07 2.22 -10.09
N PRO A 156 6.66 1.80 -11.23
CA PRO A 156 8.09 1.55 -11.32
C PRO A 156 8.97 2.82 -11.24
N GLU A 157 8.49 3.94 -11.76
CA GLU A 157 9.25 5.20 -11.78
C GLU A 157 9.32 5.83 -10.38
N GLY A 158 8.19 5.86 -9.68
CA GLY A 158 8.17 6.25 -8.27
C GLY A 158 9.01 5.31 -7.42
N ALA A 159 9.00 4.00 -7.68
CA ALA A 159 9.77 3.04 -6.88
C ALA A 159 11.29 3.18 -7.04
N ASP A 160 11.77 3.55 -8.22
CA ASP A 160 13.20 3.66 -8.55
C ASP A 160 13.68 5.11 -8.79
N ASN A 161 12.94 6.09 -8.27
CA ASN A 161 13.29 7.51 -8.38
C ASN A 161 14.67 7.82 -7.79
N GLN A 162 15.45 8.64 -8.49
CA GLN A 162 16.76 9.07 -8.04
C GLN A 162 16.87 10.60 -8.00
N TYR A 163 17.51 11.11 -6.95
CA TYR A 163 17.88 12.52 -6.82
C TYR A 163 19.35 12.63 -6.45
N GLU A 164 20.14 13.34 -7.26
CA GLU A 164 21.61 13.44 -7.12
C GLU A 164 22.29 12.06 -6.99
N ASP A 165 21.96 11.14 -7.91
CA ASP A 165 22.48 9.76 -7.98
C ASP A 165 22.20 8.90 -6.73
N LYS A 166 21.25 9.31 -5.90
CA LYS A 166 20.80 8.56 -4.72
C LYS A 166 19.36 8.12 -4.90
N TRP A 167 19.10 6.90 -4.47
CA TRP A 167 17.77 6.29 -4.55
C TRP A 167 16.83 6.89 -3.49
N TYR A 168 15.75 7.53 -3.96
CA TYR A 168 14.70 8.12 -3.15
C TYR A 168 13.33 7.74 -3.72
N PRO A 169 12.81 6.56 -3.39
CA PRO A 169 11.48 6.15 -3.82
C PRO A 169 10.41 7.16 -3.43
N THR A 170 9.44 7.38 -4.30
CA THR A 170 8.36 8.37 -4.15
C THR A 170 6.99 7.73 -4.32
N ARG A 171 5.97 8.30 -3.68
CA ARG A 171 4.57 7.88 -3.77
C ARG A 171 4.01 8.02 -5.18
N TYR A 172 4.27 9.16 -5.82
CA TYR A 172 3.60 9.54 -7.06
C TYR A 172 4.20 8.80 -8.27
N THR A 173 3.34 8.53 -9.26
CA THR A 173 3.77 8.19 -10.63
C THR A 173 4.27 9.46 -11.30
N HIS A 174 5.35 9.34 -12.07
CA HIS A 174 6.10 10.43 -12.66
C HIS A 174 5.49 10.85 -14.00
N GLN A 175 4.68 11.90 -13.98
CA GLN A 175 4.05 12.39 -15.21
C GLN A 175 3.59 13.83 -15.04
N THR A 176 3.78 14.67 -16.06
CA THR A 176 3.30 16.05 -16.03
C THR A 176 1.83 16.14 -16.45
N TRP A 177 1.06 17.05 -15.85
CA TRP A 177 -0.25 17.40 -16.40
C TRP A 177 -0.09 18.30 -17.62
N LEU A 178 -0.39 17.74 -18.78
CA LEU A 178 -0.35 18.38 -20.08
C LEU A 178 -1.71 18.19 -20.76
N PRO A 179 -2.71 19.06 -20.49
CA PRO A 179 -4.06 18.90 -21.02
C PRO A 179 -4.08 18.85 -22.55
N GLU A 180 -3.19 19.58 -23.21
CA GLU A 180 -3.05 19.57 -24.66
C GLU A 180 -2.68 18.20 -25.26
N ASN A 181 -2.00 17.32 -24.50
CA ASN A 181 -1.64 15.99 -24.98
C ASN A 181 -2.85 15.05 -25.10
N ILE A 182 -3.98 15.43 -24.50
CA ILE A 182 -5.26 14.72 -24.57
C ILE A 182 -6.37 15.59 -25.19
N ASP A 183 -5.96 16.57 -26.00
CA ASP A 183 -6.81 17.51 -26.74
C ASP A 183 -7.71 18.40 -25.85
N LEU A 184 -7.33 18.62 -24.58
CA LEU A 184 -8.01 19.57 -23.71
C LEU A 184 -7.42 20.99 -23.85
N PRO A 185 -8.21 22.04 -23.55
CA PRO A 185 -7.71 23.41 -23.51
C PRO A 185 -6.53 23.58 -22.53
N GLU A 186 -5.51 24.35 -22.90
CA GLU A 186 -4.29 24.62 -22.09
C GLU A 186 -4.62 25.13 -20.66
N GLY A 187 -5.74 25.84 -20.51
CA GLY A 187 -6.20 26.36 -19.21
C GLY A 187 -6.89 25.34 -18.30
N THR A 188 -7.04 24.10 -18.74
CA THR A 188 -7.73 23.05 -17.97
C THR A 188 -6.90 22.67 -16.75
N LYS A 189 -7.49 22.80 -15.56
CA LYS A 189 -6.85 22.41 -14.30
C LYS A 189 -6.57 20.91 -14.29
N ALA A 190 -5.47 20.55 -13.64
CA ALA A 190 -5.14 19.16 -13.37
C ALA A 190 -6.22 18.48 -12.51
N PRO A 191 -6.39 17.16 -12.64
CA PRO A 191 -7.14 16.36 -11.68
C PRO A 191 -6.68 16.62 -10.24
N TRP A 192 -7.61 16.54 -9.30
CA TRP A 192 -7.42 16.86 -7.88
C TRP A 192 -6.31 16.06 -7.17
N TYR A 193 -5.91 14.92 -7.74
CA TYR A 193 -4.86 14.03 -7.25
C TYR A 193 -3.50 14.22 -7.96
N TYR A 194 -3.37 15.27 -8.78
CA TYR A 194 -2.10 15.71 -9.32
C TYR A 194 -1.37 16.61 -8.31
N ASN A 195 -0.08 16.36 -8.13
CA ASN A 195 0.81 17.18 -7.31
C ASN A 195 1.87 17.83 -8.20
N SER A 196 1.69 19.12 -8.52
CA SER A 196 2.63 19.90 -9.32
C SER A 196 3.98 20.14 -8.64
N ASP A 197 4.00 20.08 -7.30
CA ASP A 197 5.21 20.33 -6.53
C ASP A 197 6.07 19.08 -6.38
N GLY A 198 5.52 17.89 -6.68
CA GLY A 198 6.18 16.61 -6.42
C GLY A 198 6.52 16.38 -4.94
N SER A 199 5.84 17.05 -4.01
CA SER A 199 6.29 17.07 -2.61
C SER A 199 6.08 15.72 -1.89
N GLU A 200 7.15 14.93 -1.82
CA GLU A 200 7.35 13.87 -0.82
C GLU A 200 7.87 14.49 0.48
N ARG A 201 7.43 14.00 1.63
CA ARG A 201 8.04 14.34 2.93
C ARG A 201 9.43 13.71 3.00
N ALA A 202 10.46 14.45 2.62
CA ALA A 202 11.86 14.14 2.93
C ALA A 202 12.19 14.38 4.41
N GLN A 203 13.25 13.74 4.89
CA GLN A 203 13.92 14.16 6.13
C GLN A 203 14.46 15.60 5.98
N ASN A 204 13.73 16.58 6.51
CA ASN A 204 14.29 17.79 7.12
C ASN A 204 13.20 18.70 7.71
N ASN A 205 13.03 18.63 9.03
CA ASN A 205 12.23 19.60 9.79
C ASN A 205 12.88 21.01 9.91
N ASN A 206 13.56 21.52 8.87
CA ASN A 206 14.13 22.88 8.84
C ASN A 206 14.13 23.54 7.44
N GLY A 207 13.39 23.00 6.48
CA GLY A 207 13.20 23.59 5.15
C GLY A 207 13.02 22.50 4.11
N ARG A 208 11.78 22.27 3.66
CA ARG A 208 11.37 21.21 2.72
C ARG A 208 12.45 20.90 1.67
N VAL A 209 13.14 19.78 1.79
CA VAL A 209 13.76 19.16 0.62
C VAL A 209 12.67 18.37 -0.07
N VAL A 210 12.39 18.72 -1.31
CA VAL A 210 11.43 18.03 -2.16
C VAL A 210 12.25 17.08 -3.03
N TYR A 211 12.17 15.78 -2.76
CA TYR A 211 12.79 14.75 -3.61
C TYR A 211 11.84 14.20 -4.67
N GLY A 212 10.53 14.47 -4.53
CA GLY A 212 9.57 13.97 -5.47
C GLY A 212 9.41 14.92 -6.65
N ILE A 213 8.96 14.33 -7.73
CA ILE A 213 8.75 15.02 -8.98
C ILE A 213 7.25 15.16 -9.22
N PRO A 214 6.82 16.11 -10.07
CA PRO A 214 5.42 16.28 -10.38
C PRO A 214 4.79 14.96 -10.82
N GLY A 215 3.58 14.69 -10.35
CA GLY A 215 3.02 13.37 -10.55
C GLY A 215 1.63 13.18 -9.97
N TYR A 216 1.05 12.03 -10.30
CA TYR A 216 -0.30 11.63 -9.87
C TYR A 216 -0.24 10.66 -8.71
N ASP A 217 -1.15 10.81 -7.76
CA ASP A 217 -1.45 9.72 -6.85
C ASP A 217 -2.24 8.68 -7.64
N GLN A 218 -1.55 7.65 -8.13
CA GLN A 218 -2.14 6.61 -8.98
C GLN A 218 -3.33 5.94 -8.30
N ASN A 219 -3.34 5.82 -6.96
CA ASN A 219 -4.47 5.27 -6.21
C ASN A 219 -5.68 6.22 -6.15
N ARG A 220 -5.73 7.25 -7.00
CA ARG A 220 -6.88 8.13 -7.24
C ARG A 220 -7.27 8.24 -8.71
N ASP A 221 -6.57 7.55 -9.59
CA ASP A 221 -6.70 7.69 -11.03
C ASP A 221 -7.58 6.61 -11.69
N TYR A 222 -8.27 5.79 -10.90
CA TYR A 222 -9.17 4.75 -11.39
C TYR A 222 -10.61 5.27 -11.51
N ASN A 223 -11.46 4.60 -12.29
CA ASN A 223 -12.88 4.96 -12.39
C ASN A 223 -13.74 3.69 -12.40
N PRO A 224 -14.90 3.65 -11.72
CA PRO A 224 -15.81 2.50 -11.82
C PRO A 224 -16.29 2.24 -13.25
N ASN A 225 -16.37 3.26 -14.09
CA ASN A 225 -16.44 3.06 -15.53
C ASN A 225 -15.04 2.70 -16.05
N LEU A 226 -14.73 1.40 -16.09
CA LEU A 226 -13.40 0.89 -16.47
C LEU A 226 -12.97 1.30 -17.89
N ASP A 227 -13.94 1.57 -18.77
CA ASP A 227 -13.74 2.02 -20.14
C ASP A 227 -13.72 3.56 -20.26
N PHE A 228 -13.87 4.30 -19.16
CA PHE A 228 -13.83 5.77 -19.18
C PHE A 228 -12.49 6.27 -19.69
N ARG A 229 -12.51 7.14 -20.70
CA ARG A 229 -11.34 7.86 -21.20
C ARG A 229 -11.71 9.30 -21.40
N VAL A 230 -10.90 10.21 -20.84
CA VAL A 230 -11.08 11.67 -20.99
C VAL A 230 -10.99 12.09 -22.46
N GLU A 231 -10.19 11.36 -23.23
CA GLU A 231 -9.97 11.54 -24.65
C GLU A 231 -11.26 11.37 -25.46
N ASP A 232 -12.16 10.50 -25.00
CA ASP A 232 -13.40 10.13 -25.70
C ASP A 232 -14.60 11.00 -25.31
N GLN A 233 -14.46 11.87 -24.29
CA GLN A 233 -15.53 12.75 -23.82
C GLN A 233 -15.56 14.09 -24.56
N ASP A 234 -16.67 14.83 -24.40
CA ASP A 234 -16.77 16.22 -24.85
C ASP A 234 -15.77 17.11 -24.08
N LYS A 235 -14.94 17.85 -24.81
CA LYS A 235 -13.81 18.61 -24.25
C LYS A 235 -14.26 19.79 -23.41
N ASP A 236 -15.35 20.47 -23.80
CA ASP A 236 -15.89 21.59 -23.04
C ASP A 236 -16.51 21.10 -21.73
N GLU A 237 -17.16 19.92 -21.77
CA GLU A 237 -17.69 19.26 -20.57
C GLU A 237 -16.58 18.84 -19.60
N VAL A 238 -15.53 18.18 -20.09
CA VAL A 238 -14.36 17.81 -19.27
C VAL A 238 -13.68 19.05 -18.69
N GLU A 239 -13.43 20.08 -19.49
CA GLU A 239 -12.80 21.32 -19.02
C GLU A 239 -13.64 21.93 -17.89
N ALA A 240 -14.95 22.06 -18.09
CA ALA A 240 -15.85 22.60 -17.06
C ALA A 240 -15.81 21.74 -15.79
N PHE A 241 -15.78 20.42 -15.93
CA PHE A 241 -15.75 19.48 -14.83
C PHE A 241 -14.45 19.56 -14.02
N LEU A 242 -13.29 19.64 -14.67
CA LEU A 242 -11.98 19.74 -14.01
C LEU A 242 -11.74 21.13 -13.42
N ASN A 243 -12.31 22.18 -14.03
CA ASN A 243 -12.13 23.56 -13.56
C ASN A 243 -12.98 23.93 -12.34
N ASP A 244 -14.04 23.18 -12.05
CA ASP A 244 -14.88 23.34 -10.85
C ASP A 244 -14.41 22.41 -9.72
N ARG A 245 -14.18 22.99 -8.53
CA ARG A 245 -13.77 22.25 -7.33
C ARG A 245 -14.89 21.35 -6.78
N ALA A 246 -16.15 21.69 -7.06
CA ALA A 246 -17.30 20.88 -6.63
C ALA A 246 -17.36 19.53 -7.36
N THR A 247 -16.74 19.42 -8.53
CA THR A 247 -16.70 18.21 -9.38
C THR A 247 -15.31 17.59 -9.45
N ASN A 248 -14.24 18.39 -9.47
CA ASN A 248 -12.86 17.92 -9.42
C ASN A 248 -12.45 17.54 -7.98
N ASN A 249 -12.92 16.39 -7.50
CA ASN A 249 -12.63 15.83 -6.19
C ASN A 249 -12.90 14.31 -6.15
N SER A 250 -12.60 13.68 -5.01
CA SER A 250 -12.66 12.23 -4.81
C SER A 250 -14.03 11.58 -4.98
N ASN A 251 -15.12 12.35 -4.93
CA ASN A 251 -16.47 11.79 -5.02
C ASN A 251 -16.81 11.29 -6.44
N PHE A 252 -16.08 11.76 -7.46
CA PHE A 252 -16.37 11.50 -8.86
C PHE A 252 -15.34 10.58 -9.53
N GLY A 253 -14.60 9.82 -8.73
CA GLY A 253 -13.56 8.93 -9.21
C GLY A 253 -12.32 9.66 -9.73
N GLY A 254 -11.48 8.90 -10.42
CA GLY A 254 -10.34 9.35 -11.20
C GLY A 254 -10.66 9.39 -12.69
N PHE A 255 -9.66 9.78 -13.48
CA PHE A 255 -9.83 10.10 -14.89
C PHE A 255 -8.98 9.24 -15.82
N TYR A 256 -8.31 8.20 -15.31
CA TYR A 256 -7.39 7.38 -16.08
C TYR A 256 -6.36 8.21 -16.85
N VAL A 257 -5.73 9.20 -16.22
CA VAL A 257 -4.72 10.05 -16.88
C VAL A 257 -3.30 9.52 -16.73
N THR A 258 -3.10 8.32 -16.18
CA THR A 258 -1.81 7.62 -16.11
C THR A 258 -1.82 6.32 -16.91
N ALA A 259 -0.68 5.99 -17.53
CA ALA A 259 -0.56 4.73 -18.29
C ALA A 259 -0.66 3.51 -17.38
N GLU A 260 -0.21 3.62 -16.14
CA GLU A 260 -0.21 2.52 -15.17
C GLU A 260 -1.62 2.17 -14.70
N ALA A 261 -2.47 3.16 -14.38
CA ALA A 261 -3.86 2.89 -14.00
C ALA A 261 -4.65 2.24 -15.15
N ARG A 262 -4.42 2.69 -16.40
CA ARG A 262 -4.98 2.05 -17.60
C ARG A 262 -4.47 0.63 -17.81
N THR A 263 -3.17 0.40 -17.59
CA THR A 263 -2.55 -0.92 -17.70
C THR A 263 -3.13 -1.90 -16.67
N VAL A 264 -3.21 -1.50 -15.40
CA VAL A 264 -3.77 -2.34 -14.32
C VAL A 264 -5.25 -2.62 -14.57
N THR A 265 -6.00 -1.62 -15.04
CA THR A 265 -7.41 -1.80 -15.42
C THR A 265 -7.57 -2.77 -16.59
N SER A 266 -6.70 -2.68 -17.60
CA SER A 266 -6.71 -3.61 -18.74
C SER A 266 -6.45 -5.06 -18.28
N VAL A 267 -5.50 -5.26 -17.37
CA VAL A 267 -5.23 -6.57 -16.75
C VAL A 267 -6.45 -7.05 -15.94
N PHE A 268 -7.09 -6.17 -15.17
CA PHE A 268 -8.30 -6.51 -14.43
C PHE A 268 -9.44 -6.93 -15.37
N GLN A 269 -9.70 -6.17 -16.44
CA GLN A 269 -10.73 -6.49 -17.43
C GLN A 269 -10.44 -7.80 -18.18
N GLU A 270 -9.16 -8.10 -18.49
CA GLU A 270 -8.77 -9.37 -19.12
C GLU A 270 -9.00 -10.56 -18.19
N LEU A 271 -8.62 -10.41 -16.91
CA LEU A 271 -8.52 -11.54 -15.98
C LEU A 271 -9.77 -11.77 -15.14
N GLN A 272 -10.59 -10.73 -14.94
CA GLN A 272 -11.84 -10.74 -14.16
C GLN A 272 -11.70 -11.53 -12.84
N PRO A 273 -10.82 -11.10 -11.92
CA PRO A 273 -10.52 -11.86 -10.72
C PRO A 273 -11.71 -11.93 -9.74
N ASP A 274 -11.93 -13.07 -9.08
CA ASP A 274 -12.90 -13.16 -7.98
C ASP A 274 -12.48 -12.30 -6.78
N VAL A 275 -11.16 -12.24 -6.52
CA VAL A 275 -10.58 -11.48 -5.42
C VAL A 275 -9.47 -10.56 -5.93
N TYR A 276 -9.56 -9.28 -5.62
CA TYR A 276 -8.51 -8.29 -5.86
C TYR A 276 -7.86 -7.86 -4.54
N VAL A 277 -6.54 -7.96 -4.47
CA VAL A 277 -5.76 -7.57 -3.30
C VAL A 277 -4.83 -6.43 -3.67
N ASP A 278 -4.85 -5.36 -2.89
CA ASP A 278 -3.92 -4.25 -3.06
C ASP A 278 -3.11 -4.03 -1.79
N VAL A 279 -1.78 -4.12 -1.92
CA VAL A 279 -0.85 -4.05 -0.78
C VAL A 279 -0.20 -2.67 -0.71
N HIS A 280 -0.53 -1.96 0.37
CA HIS A 280 -0.15 -0.59 0.68
C HIS A 280 0.68 -0.50 1.95
N HIS A 281 1.14 0.71 2.22
CA HIS A 281 1.63 1.09 3.53
C HIS A 281 1.00 2.36 4.07
N ARG A 282 1.12 2.50 5.39
CA ARG A 282 0.59 3.62 6.15
C ARG A 282 1.53 4.05 7.27
N GLY A 283 1.12 5.10 7.97
CA GLY A 283 1.73 5.51 9.23
C GLY A 283 1.54 4.49 10.36
N PHE A 284 2.10 4.81 11.52
CA PHE A 284 2.07 3.96 12.69
C PHE A 284 0.83 4.21 13.56
N ASN A 285 0.21 3.15 14.08
CA ASN A 285 -0.87 3.22 15.08
C ASN A 285 -0.61 2.28 16.25
N THR A 286 -1.26 2.55 17.39
CA THR A 286 -1.51 1.54 18.43
C THR A 286 -2.90 0.93 18.29
N VAL A 287 -3.13 -0.25 18.90
CA VAL A 287 -4.42 -0.95 18.83
C VAL A 287 -5.53 -0.12 19.47
N SER A 288 -5.30 0.39 20.68
CA SER A 288 -6.24 1.23 21.44
C SER A 288 -5.47 2.14 22.41
N ASP A 289 -6.21 2.94 23.21
CA ASP A 289 -5.64 3.69 24.33
C ASP A 289 -5.13 2.75 25.45
N GLU A 290 -5.79 1.59 25.62
CA GLU A 290 -5.44 0.58 26.63
C GLU A 290 -4.44 -0.48 26.12
N ASP A 291 -4.35 -0.70 24.81
CA ASP A 291 -3.44 -1.63 24.16
C ASP A 291 -2.45 -0.89 23.26
N ASN A 292 -1.26 -0.65 23.81
CA ASN A 292 -0.20 0.07 23.11
C ASN A 292 0.62 -0.79 22.13
N ARG A 293 0.17 -1.98 21.74
CA ARG A 293 0.85 -2.74 20.67
C ARG A 293 0.83 -1.94 19.37
N SER A 294 2.00 -1.83 18.73
CA SER A 294 2.10 -1.23 17.39
C SER A 294 1.36 -2.13 16.40
N VAL A 295 0.50 -1.55 15.57
CA VAL A 295 -0.34 -2.28 14.62
C VAL A 295 0.43 -2.49 13.31
N PRO A 296 0.92 -3.71 13.00
CA PRO A 296 1.63 -3.98 11.76
C PRO A 296 0.77 -3.97 10.50
N MET A 297 -0.53 -4.26 10.60
CA MET A 297 -1.41 -4.46 9.46
C MET A 297 -2.78 -3.84 9.70
N GLN A 298 -3.32 -3.16 8.68
CA GLN A 298 -4.73 -2.82 8.58
C GLN A 298 -5.37 -3.51 7.38
N LEU A 299 -6.66 -3.83 7.51
CA LEU A 299 -7.43 -4.55 6.50
C LEU A 299 -8.70 -3.79 6.13
N ALA A 300 -9.11 -3.83 4.87
CA ALA A 300 -10.36 -3.22 4.40
C ALA A 300 -11.08 -4.10 3.38
N ALA A 301 -12.40 -4.22 3.55
CA ALA A 301 -13.32 -4.87 2.63
C ALA A 301 -14.38 -3.90 2.06
N VAL A 302 -14.53 -2.70 2.66
CA VAL A 302 -15.57 -1.72 2.30
C VAL A 302 -14.91 -0.38 1.95
N VAL A 303 -14.90 -0.07 0.65
CA VAL A 303 -14.18 1.10 0.10
C VAL A 303 -15.00 1.92 -0.91
N ALA A 304 -16.25 1.56 -1.15
CA ALA A 304 -17.11 2.23 -2.12
C ALA A 304 -18.59 2.16 -1.69
N ASP A 305 -19.30 3.26 -1.90
CA ASP A 305 -20.77 3.30 -1.94
C ASP A 305 -21.26 3.16 -3.39
N PRO A 306 -22.58 3.01 -3.64
CA PRO A 306 -23.12 3.10 -4.99
C PRO A 306 -22.66 4.37 -5.71
N TYR A 307 -22.23 4.21 -6.96
CA TYR A 307 -21.63 5.24 -7.77
C TYR A 307 -22.47 5.49 -9.03
N THR A 308 -22.61 6.76 -9.42
CA THR A 308 -23.19 7.15 -10.70
C THR A 308 -22.14 7.92 -11.48
N ASP A 309 -21.75 7.40 -12.64
CA ASP A 309 -20.80 8.05 -13.54
C ASP A 309 -21.39 9.40 -14.00
N PRO A 310 -20.71 10.53 -13.72
CA PRO A 310 -21.23 11.85 -14.06
C PRO A 310 -21.31 12.12 -15.57
N PHE A 311 -20.53 11.43 -16.40
CA PHE A 311 -20.49 11.63 -17.85
C PHE A 311 -21.51 10.75 -18.59
N THR A 312 -21.70 9.51 -18.13
CA THR A 312 -22.57 8.54 -18.82
C THR A 312 -23.92 8.33 -18.14
N GLY A 313 -24.02 8.66 -16.85
CA GLY A 313 -25.17 8.33 -16.00
C GLY A 313 -25.26 6.85 -15.62
N GLN A 314 -24.28 6.03 -15.98
CA GLN A 314 -24.23 4.61 -15.62
C GLN A 314 -24.09 4.45 -14.11
N GLN A 315 -24.81 3.48 -13.54
CA GLN A 315 -24.80 3.19 -12.12
C GLN A 315 -24.00 1.91 -11.83
N TYR A 316 -23.28 1.95 -10.72
CA TYR A 316 -22.45 0.86 -10.22
C TYR A 316 -22.75 0.67 -8.74
N GLU A 317 -22.83 -0.58 -8.30
CA GLU A 317 -23.00 -0.95 -6.91
C GLU A 317 -22.23 -2.23 -6.63
N VAL A 318 -21.79 -2.39 -5.38
CA VAL A 318 -21.09 -3.62 -4.96
C VAL A 318 -22.14 -4.69 -4.71
N ASP A 319 -22.07 -5.80 -5.43
CA ASP A 319 -22.95 -6.95 -5.22
C ASP A 319 -22.81 -7.52 -3.80
N GLU A 320 -23.92 -8.00 -3.22
CA GLU A 320 -23.96 -8.49 -1.83
C GLU A 320 -23.08 -9.74 -1.63
N ASP A 321 -23.02 -10.65 -2.61
CA ASP A 321 -22.17 -11.84 -2.56
C ASP A 321 -20.69 -11.44 -2.68
N VAL A 322 -20.38 -10.43 -3.51
CA VAL A 322 -19.03 -9.85 -3.65
C VAL A 322 -18.57 -9.21 -2.34
N LEU A 323 -19.43 -8.41 -1.71
CA LEU A 323 -19.16 -7.82 -0.40
C LEU A 323 -18.97 -8.90 0.68
N THR A 324 -19.82 -9.93 0.67
CA THR A 324 -19.71 -11.05 1.61
C THR A 324 -18.37 -11.75 1.46
N LEU A 325 -17.96 -12.10 0.24
CA LEU A 325 -16.65 -12.68 -0.01
C LEU A 325 -15.52 -11.73 0.41
N GLY A 326 -15.64 -10.43 0.13
CA GLY A 326 -14.70 -9.40 0.57
C GLY A 326 -14.50 -9.40 2.09
N LYS A 327 -15.58 -9.49 2.86
CA LYS A 327 -15.51 -9.62 4.32
C LYS A 327 -14.89 -10.94 4.76
N GLN A 328 -15.20 -12.05 4.08
CA GLN A 328 -14.62 -13.37 4.38
C GLN A 328 -13.10 -13.40 4.17
N VAL A 329 -12.59 -12.85 3.06
CA VAL A 329 -11.14 -12.84 2.79
C VAL A 329 -10.39 -11.98 3.81
N ASN A 330 -10.94 -10.83 4.21
CA ASN A 330 -10.35 -9.98 5.23
C ASN A 330 -10.46 -10.59 6.64
N ALA A 331 -11.57 -11.26 6.96
CA ALA A 331 -11.73 -12.01 8.21
C ALA A 331 -10.70 -13.13 8.34
N LEU A 332 -10.50 -13.91 7.26
CA LEU A 332 -9.47 -14.95 7.21
C LEU A 332 -8.08 -14.35 7.45
N ALA A 333 -7.74 -13.26 6.76
CA ALA A 333 -6.46 -12.57 6.95
C ALA A 333 -6.25 -12.14 8.41
N ALA A 334 -7.26 -11.56 9.05
CA ALA A 334 -7.20 -11.18 10.45
C ALA A 334 -6.98 -12.39 11.38
N GLN A 335 -7.71 -13.49 11.15
CA GLN A 335 -7.53 -14.74 11.92
C GLN A 335 -6.13 -15.33 11.74
N THR A 336 -5.60 -15.33 10.51
CA THR A 336 -4.24 -15.81 10.20
C THR A 336 -3.20 -15.03 11.01
N LEU A 337 -3.29 -13.71 11.05
CA LEU A 337 -2.36 -12.85 11.79
C LEU A 337 -2.48 -12.98 13.31
N GLN A 338 -3.63 -13.40 13.82
CA GLN A 338 -3.82 -13.65 15.25
C GLN A 338 -3.23 -15.00 15.72
N ARG A 339 -2.87 -15.91 14.81
CA ARG A 339 -2.33 -17.23 15.19
C ARG A 339 -1.04 -17.09 16.01
N GLY A 340 -0.96 -17.86 17.10
CA GLY A 340 0.24 -17.98 17.94
C GLY A 340 0.53 -16.80 18.87
N PHE A 341 -0.42 -15.89 19.11
CA PHE A 341 -0.26 -14.73 20.02
C PHE A 341 0.98 -13.86 19.71
N SER A 342 1.39 -13.82 18.45
CA SER A 342 2.56 -13.09 17.99
C SER A 342 2.28 -11.59 17.88
N HIS A 343 3.32 -10.77 17.69
CA HIS A 343 3.17 -9.33 17.43
C HIS A 343 2.32 -9.03 16.18
N PHE A 344 2.13 -10.00 15.27
CA PHE A 344 1.28 -9.89 14.10
C PHE A 344 -0.21 -9.69 14.45
N GLY A 345 -0.66 -10.14 15.62
CA GLY A 345 -2.07 -10.13 16.01
C GLY A 345 -2.64 -8.75 16.36
N ALA A 346 -1.83 -7.70 16.34
CA ALA A 346 -2.31 -6.31 16.44
C ALA A 346 -2.82 -5.86 15.06
N VAL A 347 -4.06 -6.21 14.73
CA VAL A 347 -4.70 -5.87 13.45
C VAL A 347 -5.81 -4.86 13.71
N GLN A 348 -5.97 -3.91 12.79
CA GLN A 348 -7.10 -2.97 12.79
C GLN A 348 -7.85 -3.05 11.45
N LYS A 349 -9.11 -2.64 11.48
CA LYS A 349 -9.93 -2.40 10.30
C LYS A 349 -9.63 -0.99 9.81
N TYR A 350 -9.34 -0.82 8.52
CA TYR A 350 -9.40 0.51 7.92
C TYR A 350 -10.87 0.99 7.98
N PRO A 351 -11.14 2.30 8.20
CA PRO A 351 -12.51 2.78 8.29
C PRO A 351 -13.25 2.52 6.98
N ASP A 352 -14.56 2.33 7.07
CA ASP A 352 -15.40 2.27 5.90
C ASP A 352 -15.34 3.66 5.22
N VAL A 353 -14.95 3.67 3.95
CA VAL A 353 -14.73 4.89 3.16
C VAL A 353 -15.40 4.75 1.81
N ASN A 354 -15.72 5.88 1.18
CA ASN A 354 -16.24 5.92 -0.18
C ASN A 354 -15.20 6.56 -1.10
N LEU A 355 -14.44 5.73 -1.81
CA LEU A 355 -13.34 6.12 -2.67
C LEU A 355 -13.42 5.40 -4.03
N PRO A 356 -14.40 5.75 -4.88
CA PRO A 356 -14.61 5.08 -6.17
C PRO A 356 -13.41 5.25 -7.12
N GLY A 357 -12.56 6.27 -6.89
CA GLY A 357 -11.36 6.53 -7.70
C GLY A 357 -10.12 5.71 -7.35
N THR A 358 -10.21 4.81 -6.37
CA THR A 358 -9.12 3.87 -6.02
C THR A 358 -9.25 2.60 -6.85
N ALA A 359 -8.16 1.85 -7.04
CA ALA A 359 -8.22 0.55 -7.71
C ALA A 359 -9.20 -0.40 -6.98
N LEU A 360 -9.12 -0.47 -5.65
CA LEU A 360 -10.03 -1.25 -4.81
C LEU A 360 -11.49 -0.80 -4.99
N GLY A 361 -11.76 0.51 -5.00
CA GLY A 361 -13.11 1.05 -5.17
C GLY A 361 -13.70 0.75 -6.55
N ALA A 362 -12.94 1.04 -7.61
CA ALA A 362 -13.35 0.78 -8.98
C ALA A 362 -13.60 -0.72 -9.22
N PHE A 363 -12.71 -1.59 -8.73
CA PHE A 363 -12.83 -3.04 -8.95
C PHE A 363 -13.89 -3.70 -8.05
N ALA A 364 -14.12 -3.20 -6.83
CA ALA A 364 -15.26 -3.63 -6.01
C ALA A 364 -16.60 -3.33 -6.68
N LEU A 365 -16.71 -2.16 -7.34
CA LEU A 365 -17.87 -1.75 -8.13
C LEU A 365 -17.98 -2.48 -9.49
N ASN A 366 -17.02 -3.35 -9.80
CA ASN A 366 -16.98 -4.20 -10.99
C ASN A 366 -16.75 -5.68 -10.62
N ASP A 367 -17.52 -6.15 -9.63
CA ASP A 367 -17.70 -7.56 -9.28
C ASP A 367 -16.48 -8.30 -8.69
N ALA A 368 -15.46 -7.60 -8.19
CA ALA A 368 -14.34 -8.23 -7.48
C ALA A 368 -14.44 -8.04 -5.96
N ALA A 369 -14.28 -9.12 -5.20
CA ALA A 369 -14.14 -9.02 -3.75
C ALA A 369 -12.78 -8.41 -3.41
N ILE A 370 -12.72 -7.45 -2.52
CA ILE A 370 -11.48 -6.70 -2.28
C ILE A 370 -10.84 -6.97 -0.92
N MET A 371 -9.51 -6.88 -0.88
CA MET A 371 -8.72 -6.84 0.34
C MET A 371 -7.63 -5.77 0.23
N LEU A 372 -7.77 -4.71 1.01
CA LEU A 372 -6.67 -3.79 1.28
C LEU A 372 -5.74 -4.39 2.34
N MET A 373 -4.43 -4.40 2.11
CA MET A 373 -3.43 -4.73 3.13
C MET A 373 -2.52 -3.54 3.40
N GLU A 374 -2.69 -2.89 4.55
CA GLU A 374 -2.00 -1.66 4.93
C GLU A 374 -0.88 -1.91 5.97
N ILE A 375 0.35 -2.05 5.48
CA ILE A 375 1.54 -2.33 6.27
C ILE A 375 2.01 -1.08 7.00
N LYS A 376 2.48 -1.20 8.25
CA LYS A 376 3.06 -0.04 8.94
C LYS A 376 4.41 0.41 8.36
N GLY A 377 4.62 1.73 8.32
CA GLY A 377 5.87 2.38 7.94
C GLY A 377 6.07 2.41 6.42
N GLN A 378 6.87 3.35 5.93
CA GLN A 378 7.19 3.53 4.51
C GLN A 378 8.72 3.68 4.37
N SER A 379 9.30 3.70 3.16
CA SER A 379 10.76 3.81 2.99
C SER A 379 11.37 4.99 3.75
N GLN A 380 10.70 6.14 3.74
CA GLN A 380 11.14 7.38 4.38
C GLN A 380 10.95 7.41 5.90
N THR A 381 10.09 6.55 6.46
CA THR A 381 9.82 6.51 7.92
C THR A 381 10.37 5.28 8.63
N LEU A 382 10.59 4.18 7.91
CA LEU A 382 11.06 2.90 8.46
C LEU A 382 12.29 2.35 7.70
N GLY A 383 12.47 2.72 6.43
CA GLY A 383 13.47 2.12 5.55
C GLY A 383 13.28 0.60 5.52
N GLN A 384 14.37 -0.15 5.42
CA GLN A 384 14.32 -1.62 5.46
C GLN A 384 14.11 -2.26 6.84
N LYS A 385 13.92 -1.48 7.90
CA LYS A 385 13.81 -2.04 9.26
C LYS A 385 12.56 -2.91 9.36
N GLN A 386 12.65 -4.03 10.08
CA GLN A 386 11.56 -5.00 10.25
C GLN A 386 11.05 -5.65 8.94
N ALA A 387 11.72 -5.48 7.79
CA ALA A 387 11.25 -5.99 6.49
C ALA A 387 10.87 -7.47 6.53
N GLY A 388 11.70 -8.35 7.12
CA GLY A 388 11.37 -9.78 7.24
C GLY A 388 10.07 -10.05 8.02
N MET A 389 9.81 -9.30 9.10
CA MET A 389 8.58 -9.42 9.89
C MET A 389 7.38 -8.90 9.09
N LEU A 390 7.49 -7.75 8.46
CA LEU A 390 6.41 -7.13 7.70
C LEU A 390 6.07 -7.92 6.43
N LYS A 391 7.05 -8.54 5.76
CA LYS A 391 6.78 -9.49 4.66
C LYS A 391 5.89 -10.64 5.10
N GLU A 392 6.11 -11.20 6.28
CA GLU A 392 5.26 -12.30 6.78
C GLU A 392 3.82 -11.85 7.04
N THR A 393 3.58 -10.57 7.38
CA THR A 393 2.21 -10.04 7.53
C THR A 393 1.43 -9.97 6.23
N VAL A 394 2.11 -10.00 5.08
CA VAL A 394 1.51 -10.09 3.75
C VAL A 394 1.41 -11.54 3.31
N LYS A 395 2.52 -12.29 3.42
CA LYS A 395 2.65 -13.65 2.91
C LYS A 395 1.70 -14.63 3.58
N ALA A 396 1.63 -14.63 4.91
CA ALA A 396 0.84 -15.63 5.63
C ALA A 396 -0.66 -15.53 5.30
N PRO A 397 -1.30 -14.34 5.37
CA PRO A 397 -2.69 -14.18 4.94
C PRO A 397 -2.94 -14.59 3.48
N LEU A 398 -2.06 -14.21 2.56
CA LEU A 398 -2.22 -14.55 1.14
C LEU A 398 -2.12 -16.06 0.89
N TYR A 399 -1.17 -16.75 1.53
CA TYR A 399 -1.09 -18.21 1.44
C TYR A 399 -2.33 -18.92 1.99
N ASP A 400 -2.85 -18.46 3.13
CA ASP A 400 -4.09 -18.99 3.69
C ASP A 400 -5.29 -18.71 2.78
N LEU A 401 -5.36 -17.53 2.17
CA LEU A 401 -6.38 -17.18 1.19
C LEU A 401 -6.33 -18.13 -0.02
N PHE A 402 -5.15 -18.37 -0.59
CA PHE A 402 -5.01 -19.29 -1.73
C PHE A 402 -5.49 -20.70 -1.37
N ASN A 403 -5.12 -21.19 -0.18
CA ASN A 403 -5.58 -22.50 0.30
C ASN A 403 -7.10 -22.54 0.49
N ALA A 404 -7.67 -21.50 1.13
CA ALA A 404 -9.10 -21.44 1.42
C ALA A 404 -9.98 -21.30 0.16
N LEU A 405 -9.46 -20.64 -0.87
CA LEU A 405 -10.08 -20.60 -2.20
C LEU A 405 -9.96 -21.96 -2.90
N ALA A 406 -8.82 -22.65 -2.77
CA ALA A 406 -8.56 -23.93 -3.42
C ALA A 406 -9.41 -25.08 -2.86
N ASP A 407 -9.60 -25.13 -1.54
CA ASP A 407 -10.39 -26.16 -0.87
C ASP A 407 -11.86 -25.74 -0.61
N GLY A 408 -12.19 -24.48 -0.86
CA GLY A 408 -13.53 -23.92 -0.70
C GLY A 408 -13.90 -23.55 0.75
N SER A 409 -12.98 -23.69 1.71
CA SER A 409 -13.22 -23.35 3.11
C SER A 409 -13.43 -21.86 3.37
N ILE A 410 -13.12 -20.98 2.40
CA ILE A 410 -13.42 -19.54 2.50
C ILE A 410 -14.91 -19.28 2.79
N LYS A 411 -15.82 -20.13 2.30
CA LYS A 411 -17.26 -20.00 2.48
C LYS A 411 -17.71 -20.22 3.93
N GLU A 412 -16.89 -20.90 4.72
CA GLU A 412 -17.14 -21.19 6.13
C GLU A 412 -16.58 -20.10 7.06
N VAL A 413 -15.83 -19.12 6.52
CA VAL A 413 -15.32 -17.99 7.30
C VAL A 413 -16.49 -17.07 7.62
N ASP A 414 -16.65 -16.75 8.90
CA ASP A 414 -17.71 -15.85 9.37
C ASP A 414 -17.34 -14.38 9.04
N PRO A 415 -18.10 -13.68 8.17
CA PRO A 415 -17.81 -12.28 7.83
C PRO A 415 -17.95 -11.35 9.05
N ALA A 416 -18.69 -11.73 10.09
CA ALA A 416 -18.80 -10.93 11.31
C ALA A 416 -17.45 -10.79 12.05
N VAL A 417 -16.48 -11.66 11.77
CA VAL A 417 -15.11 -11.52 12.28
C VAL A 417 -14.45 -10.26 11.72
N TYR A 418 -14.69 -9.90 10.46
CA TYR A 418 -14.20 -8.64 9.88
C TYR A 418 -14.85 -7.43 10.58
N ASP A 419 -16.17 -7.49 10.77
CA ASP A 419 -16.92 -6.40 11.43
C ASP A 419 -16.48 -6.18 12.89
N ALA A 420 -15.92 -7.22 13.53
CA ALA A 420 -15.41 -7.17 14.89
C ALA A 420 -13.94 -6.69 15.00
N ILE A 421 -13.22 -6.52 13.89
CA ILE A 421 -11.85 -5.99 13.92
C ILE A 421 -11.91 -4.54 14.42
N PRO A 422 -11.10 -4.14 15.43
CA PRO A 422 -11.09 -2.77 15.91
C PRO A 422 -10.77 -1.78 14.79
N GLU A 423 -11.61 -0.76 14.63
CA GLU A 423 -11.35 0.31 13.64
C GLU A 423 -10.05 1.05 13.92
N SER A 424 -9.46 1.58 12.85
CA SER A 424 -8.22 2.34 12.93
C SER A 424 -8.39 3.55 13.84
N ALA A 425 -7.59 3.60 14.90
CA ALA A 425 -7.48 4.74 15.79
C ALA A 425 -6.03 4.91 16.25
N ASN A 426 -5.78 5.94 17.06
CA ASN A 426 -4.51 6.10 17.81
C ASN A 426 -3.27 6.16 16.92
N ARG A 427 -3.26 7.11 15.98
CA ARG A 427 -2.08 7.40 15.16
C ARG A 427 -0.93 7.86 16.04
N ILE A 428 0.24 7.28 15.83
CA ILE A 428 1.48 7.63 16.51
C ILE A 428 2.25 8.60 15.62
N THR A 429 2.66 9.74 16.19
CA THR A 429 3.60 10.66 15.55
C THR A 429 5.04 10.25 15.85
N ASP A 430 5.95 10.54 14.92
CA ASP A 430 7.37 10.26 15.10
C ASP A 430 7.92 11.08 16.28
N PRO A 431 8.44 10.43 17.33
CA PRO A 431 8.92 11.13 18.50
C PRO A 431 10.15 12.00 18.24
N SER A 432 10.91 11.75 17.16
CA SER A 432 12.07 12.57 16.73
C SER A 432 11.67 13.91 16.10
N THR A 433 10.38 14.09 15.79
CA THR A 433 9.83 15.34 15.21
C THR A 433 9.16 16.26 16.25
N ARG A 434 9.17 15.87 17.53
CA ARG A 434 8.39 16.53 18.62
C ARG A 434 8.81 17.98 18.95
N ASP A 435 9.99 18.44 18.55
CA ASP A 435 10.46 19.79 18.89
C ASP A 435 9.97 20.89 17.92
N THR A 436 9.25 20.54 16.84
CA THR A 436 8.80 21.53 15.83
C THR A 436 7.30 21.82 15.81
N GLU A 437 6.48 21.16 16.64
CA GLU A 437 5.01 21.38 16.68
C GLU A 437 4.52 22.31 17.81
N LYS A 438 5.42 22.97 18.54
CA LYS A 438 5.01 23.92 19.60
C LYS A 438 4.66 25.33 19.13
N ASP A 439 4.87 25.63 17.85
CA ASP A 439 4.52 26.93 17.27
C ASP A 439 3.84 26.74 15.90
N PHE A 440 2.64 26.14 15.84
CA PHE A 440 1.63 26.45 14.80
C PHE A 440 0.22 26.10 15.28
#